data_AF-A0A1G9I4M7-F1
#
_entry.id   AF-A0A1G9I4M7-F1
#
_cell.length_a   1.000
_cell.length_b   1.000
_cell.length_c   1.000
_cell.angle_alpha   90.00
_cell.angle_beta   90.00
_cell.angle_gamma   90.00
#
_symmetry.space_group_name_H-M   'P 1'
#
loop_
_entity.id
_entity.type
_entity.pdbx_description
1 polymer ?
#
loop_
_entity_poly.entity_id
_entity_poly.type
_entity_poly.pdbx_seq_one_letter_code
_entity_poly.pdbx_strand_id
1 'polypeptide(L)'
;MRRLLTAIVVAAAAVMCLSPSPAGASTQMLGPSTNVCANAPIPTGSMPTAYFDWYQCGQPGTIYYNAKTIKVISDTPSGGTVTTCITPPPPAGFYATALSYSYNCEISKTPNGVLNNQQTLTNLNGLPSGRTLVICGVQSAPPGWTVVAVVQTYLCVYARGGGVGDNAVSIRKL
;
A
#
# COMPACT_ATOMS: atom_id res chain seq x y z
N MET A 1 52.03 48.75 -16.74
CA MET A 1 52.15 47.33 -17.14
C MET A 1 51.58 46.48 -16.02
N ARG A 2 50.66 45.58 -16.38
CA ARG A 2 49.88 44.67 -15.52
C ARG A 2 50.75 43.88 -14.54
N ARG A 3 50.33 43.76 -13.28
CA ARG A 3 50.44 42.51 -12.51
C ARG A 3 49.13 42.27 -11.76
N LEU A 4 48.51 41.15 -12.10
CA LEU A 4 47.22 40.66 -11.61
C LEU A 4 47.27 40.41 -10.10
N LEU A 5 46.20 40.82 -9.42
CA LEU A 5 45.81 40.35 -8.10
C LEU A 5 45.28 38.91 -8.22
N THR A 6 45.93 37.96 -7.56
CA THR A 6 45.39 36.61 -7.38
C THR A 6 44.84 36.50 -5.97
N ALA A 7 43.55 36.77 -5.81
CA ALA A 7 42.83 36.51 -4.57
C ALA A 7 42.56 35.01 -4.44
N ILE A 8 43.09 34.38 -3.40
CA ILE A 8 42.80 33.00 -3.03
C ILE A 8 41.39 32.99 -2.43
N VAL A 9 40.41 32.49 -3.18
CA VAL A 9 39.06 32.21 -2.67
C VAL A 9 39.11 30.85 -1.98
N VAL A 10 39.11 30.86 -0.65
CA VAL A 10 38.87 29.65 0.15
C VAL A 10 37.38 29.33 0.07
N ALA A 11 37.00 28.43 -0.83
CA ALA A 11 35.66 27.87 -0.85
C ALA A 11 35.56 26.81 0.27
N ALA A 12 34.94 27.18 1.38
CA ALA A 12 34.55 26.25 2.42
C ALA A 12 33.44 25.34 1.87
N ALA A 13 33.78 24.10 1.55
CA ALA A 13 32.80 23.07 1.20
C ALA A 13 32.02 22.68 2.46
N ALA A 14 30.82 23.24 2.62
CA ALA A 14 29.85 22.74 3.58
C ALA A 14 29.36 21.37 3.10
N VAL A 15 29.98 20.30 3.60
CA VAL A 15 29.46 18.93 3.46
C VAL A 15 28.19 18.84 4.29
N MET A 16 27.05 19.08 3.65
CA MET A 16 25.76 18.67 4.21
C MET A 16 25.73 17.14 4.17
N CYS A 17 25.99 16.52 5.32
CA CYS A 17 25.70 15.12 5.55
C CYS A 17 24.20 14.90 5.36
N LEU A 18 23.79 14.54 4.15
CA LEU A 18 22.52 13.89 3.90
C LEU A 18 22.59 12.53 4.58
N SER A 19 22.06 12.45 5.79
CA SER A 19 21.76 11.17 6.43
C SER A 19 20.84 10.40 5.47
N PRO A 20 21.25 9.23 4.94
CA PRO A 20 20.31 8.39 4.23
C PRO A 20 19.28 7.92 5.26
N SER A 21 18.07 8.48 5.21
CA SER A 21 16.90 7.83 5.80
C SER A 21 16.87 6.41 5.23
N PRO A 22 16.86 5.34 6.04
CA PRO A 22 16.67 4.02 5.51
C PRO A 22 15.28 4.00 4.84
N ALA A 23 15.28 3.97 3.50
CA ALA A 23 14.14 3.62 2.70
C ALA A 23 13.86 2.13 2.93
N GLY A 24 13.17 1.86 4.02
CA GLY A 24 12.72 0.56 4.45
C GLY A 24 11.51 0.78 5.32
N ALA A 25 10.45 1.35 4.75
CA ALA A 25 9.13 1.25 5.37
C ALA A 25 8.83 -0.24 5.44
N SER A 26 9.05 -0.85 6.61
CA SER A 26 8.48 -2.15 6.92
C SER A 26 6.97 -1.96 6.83
N THR A 27 6.38 -2.39 5.71
CA THR A 27 4.93 -2.52 5.68
C THR A 27 4.60 -3.68 6.61
N GLN A 28 4.25 -3.33 7.84
CA GLN A 28 4.05 -4.31 8.88
C GLN A 28 2.71 -4.99 8.64
N MET A 29 2.72 -6.31 8.50
CA MET A 29 1.51 -7.09 8.76
C MET A 29 1.22 -6.94 10.26
N LEU A 30 0.24 -6.13 10.66
CA LEU A 30 -0.16 -5.93 12.07
C LEU A 30 -1.30 -6.87 12.48
N GLY A 31 -1.34 -7.34 13.73
CA GLY A 31 -2.43 -8.16 14.30
C GLY A 31 -2.23 -9.69 14.29
N PRO A 32 -3.13 -10.47 14.94
CA PRO A 32 -3.16 -11.93 14.83
C PRO A 32 -3.60 -12.38 13.43
N SER A 33 -3.09 -13.55 13.00
CA SER A 33 -3.43 -14.17 11.72
C SER A 33 -4.00 -15.56 11.90
N THR A 34 -4.98 -15.93 11.08
CA THR A 34 -5.63 -17.24 11.10
C THR A 34 -5.75 -17.79 9.69
N ASN A 35 -5.49 -19.09 9.54
CA ASN A 35 -5.72 -19.83 8.31
C ASN A 35 -7.15 -20.34 8.27
N VAL A 36 -7.84 -20.12 7.16
CA VAL A 36 -9.22 -20.56 6.95
C VAL A 36 -9.41 -21.08 5.52
N CYS A 37 -10.49 -21.82 5.29
CA CYS A 37 -10.85 -22.23 3.94
C CYS A 37 -11.22 -21.01 3.08
N ALA A 38 -10.96 -21.11 1.77
CA ALA A 38 -11.13 -19.98 0.86
C ALA A 38 -12.56 -19.42 0.84
N ASN A 39 -13.56 -20.27 1.06
CA ASN A 39 -14.97 -19.91 1.15
C ASN A 39 -15.40 -19.35 2.52
N ALA A 40 -14.56 -19.43 3.55
CA ALA A 40 -14.89 -18.87 4.86
C ALA A 40 -15.08 -17.33 4.74
N PRO A 41 -16.08 -16.74 5.40
CA PRO A 41 -16.28 -15.30 5.38
C PRO A 41 -15.06 -14.58 5.96
N ILE A 42 -14.74 -13.40 5.43
CA ILE A 42 -13.70 -12.54 5.98
C ILE A 42 -14.35 -11.71 7.10
N PRO A 43 -13.91 -11.84 8.36
CA PRO A 43 -14.46 -11.04 9.45
C PRO A 43 -14.25 -9.54 9.23
N THR A 44 -15.19 -8.73 9.72
CA THR A 44 -15.06 -7.27 9.72
C THR A 44 -13.74 -6.83 10.34
N GLY A 45 -13.07 -5.86 9.73
CA GLY A 45 -11.77 -5.35 10.20
C GLY A 45 -10.59 -6.28 9.91
N SER A 46 -10.81 -7.36 9.16
CA SER A 46 -9.76 -8.28 8.74
C SER A 46 -9.63 -8.31 7.22
N MET A 47 -8.46 -8.75 6.74
CA MET A 47 -8.17 -8.86 5.30
C MET A 47 -7.32 -10.10 5.00
N PRO A 48 -7.45 -10.71 3.81
CA PRO A 48 -6.55 -11.76 3.36
C PRO A 48 -5.14 -11.22 3.11
N THR A 49 -4.16 -12.07 3.40
CA THR A 49 -2.73 -11.76 3.22
C THR A 49 -1.98 -12.85 2.47
N ALA A 50 -2.56 -14.04 2.36
CA ALA A 50 -2.06 -15.12 1.54
C ALA A 50 -3.18 -16.06 1.08
N TYR A 51 -2.95 -16.77 -0.02
CA TYR A 51 -3.75 -17.88 -0.53
C TYR A 51 -2.85 -19.09 -0.73
N PHE A 52 -3.34 -20.29 -0.39
CA PHE A 52 -2.56 -21.52 -0.43
C PHE A 52 -3.46 -22.76 -0.39
N ASP A 53 -2.87 -23.94 -0.56
CA ASP A 53 -3.59 -25.21 -0.40
C ASP A 53 -3.54 -25.74 1.01
N TRP A 54 -4.69 -26.18 1.51
CA TRP A 54 -4.81 -26.79 2.82
C TRP A 54 -5.76 -27.98 2.79
N TYR A 55 -5.23 -29.15 3.14
CA TYR A 55 -6.02 -30.39 3.18
C TYR A 55 -7.14 -30.39 4.22
N GLN A 56 -7.06 -29.51 5.24
CA GLN A 56 -8.17 -29.33 6.19
C GLN A 56 -9.42 -28.74 5.52
N CYS A 57 -9.25 -28.11 4.36
CA CYS A 57 -10.33 -27.57 3.53
C CYS A 57 -10.77 -28.54 2.42
N GLY A 58 -10.40 -29.82 2.54
CA GLY A 58 -10.64 -30.85 1.53
C GLY A 58 -9.51 -30.97 0.52
N GLN A 59 -9.73 -31.80 -0.50
CA GLN A 59 -8.76 -32.02 -1.56
C GLN A 59 -8.50 -30.71 -2.34
N PRO A 60 -7.23 -30.29 -2.50
CA PRO A 60 -6.89 -29.12 -3.29
C PRO A 60 -7.40 -29.23 -4.74
N GLY A 61 -8.01 -28.15 -5.23
CA GLY A 61 -8.41 -28.04 -6.63
C GLY A 61 -7.21 -27.80 -7.56
N THR A 62 -7.44 -27.80 -8.87
CA THR A 62 -6.36 -27.57 -9.86
C THR A 62 -6.25 -26.12 -10.32
N ILE A 63 -7.29 -25.30 -10.07
CA ILE A 63 -7.38 -23.92 -10.60
C ILE A 63 -7.17 -22.87 -9.51
N TYR A 64 -7.78 -23.05 -8.34
CA TYR A 64 -7.73 -22.07 -7.24
C TYR A 64 -7.16 -22.72 -5.98
N TYR A 65 -6.47 -21.91 -5.18
CA TYR A 65 -6.12 -22.28 -3.82
C TYR A 65 -7.38 -22.44 -2.96
N ASN A 66 -7.42 -23.47 -2.13
CA ASN A 66 -8.61 -23.78 -1.31
C ASN A 66 -8.56 -23.21 0.11
N ALA A 67 -7.50 -22.47 0.47
CA ALA A 67 -7.35 -21.79 1.75
C ALA A 67 -6.75 -20.40 1.62
N LYS A 68 -6.89 -19.61 2.70
CA LYS A 68 -6.35 -18.25 2.82
C LYS A 68 -5.93 -17.93 4.25
N THR A 69 -4.93 -17.07 4.38
CA THR A 69 -4.54 -16.47 5.66
C THR A 69 -5.23 -15.13 5.79
N ILE A 70 -6.04 -14.98 6.83
CA ILE A 70 -6.70 -13.72 7.20
C ILE A 70 -5.94 -13.08 8.36
N LYS A 71 -5.84 -11.76 8.35
CA LYS A 71 -5.23 -10.96 9.41
C LYS A 71 -6.19 -9.87 9.88
N VAL A 72 -6.27 -9.67 11.20
CA VAL A 72 -6.97 -8.51 11.80
C VAL A 72 -6.15 -7.27 11.51
N ILE A 73 -6.72 -6.32 10.78
CA ILE A 73 -6.04 -5.07 10.39
C ILE A 73 -6.61 -3.83 11.08
N SER A 74 -7.75 -3.94 11.75
CA SER A 74 -8.36 -2.86 12.55
C SER A 74 -7.45 -2.32 13.66
N ASP A 75 -6.48 -3.11 14.11
CA ASP A 75 -5.49 -2.71 15.11
C ASP A 75 -4.38 -1.82 14.55
N THR A 76 -4.41 -1.53 13.24
CA THR A 76 -3.48 -0.58 12.63
C THR A 76 -3.73 0.81 13.22
N PRO A 77 -2.73 1.47 13.82
CA PRO A 77 -2.92 2.79 14.44
C PRO A 77 -3.30 3.85 13.40
N SER A 78 -3.83 4.98 13.85
CA SER A 78 -4.09 6.16 13.01
C SER A 78 -2.84 6.55 12.22
N GLY A 79 -2.97 6.69 10.90
CA GLY A 79 -1.86 6.95 9.97
C GLY A 79 -0.94 5.76 9.70
N GLY A 80 -1.13 4.64 10.39
CA GLY A 80 -0.42 3.40 10.16
C GLY A 80 -0.80 2.76 8.82
N THR A 81 0.05 1.83 8.36
CA THR A 81 -0.15 1.12 7.10
C THR A 81 -0.09 -0.39 7.28
N VAL A 82 -0.78 -1.11 6.39
CA VAL A 82 -0.80 -2.57 6.36
C VAL A 82 -0.89 -3.05 4.91
N THR A 83 -0.17 -4.12 4.59
CA THR A 83 -0.20 -4.75 3.27
C THR A 83 -1.11 -5.96 3.27
N THR A 84 -2.04 -6.01 2.31
CA THR A 84 -3.05 -7.06 2.17
C THR A 84 -3.26 -7.42 0.71
N CYS A 85 -3.86 -8.58 0.46
CA CYS A 85 -4.30 -8.91 -0.88
C CYS A 85 -5.50 -8.04 -1.25
N ILE A 86 -5.64 -7.69 -2.53
CA ILE A 86 -6.78 -6.87 -2.96
C ILE A 86 -8.06 -7.70 -2.91
N THR A 87 -8.89 -7.41 -1.91
CA THR A 87 -10.27 -7.90 -1.82
C THR A 87 -11.21 -6.73 -1.54
N PRO A 88 -12.05 -6.31 -2.50
CA PRO A 88 -12.99 -5.22 -2.28
C PRO A 88 -14.22 -5.66 -1.45
N PRO A 89 -14.81 -4.76 -0.64
CA PRO A 89 -14.29 -3.45 -0.27
C PRO A 89 -13.27 -3.52 0.89
N PRO A 90 -12.28 -2.60 0.96
CA PRO A 90 -11.45 -2.44 2.15
C PRO A 90 -12.29 -2.09 3.40
N PRO A 91 -11.80 -2.36 4.62
CA PRO A 91 -12.47 -1.93 5.84
C PRO A 91 -12.66 -0.42 5.92
N ALA A 92 -13.71 0.03 6.62
CA ALA A 92 -14.03 1.44 6.75
C ALA A 92 -12.86 2.25 7.33
N GLY A 93 -12.56 3.38 6.69
CA GLY A 93 -11.45 4.27 7.07
C GLY A 93 -10.06 3.81 6.58
N PHE A 94 -9.95 2.65 5.94
CA PHE A 94 -8.72 2.20 5.28
C PHE A 94 -8.79 2.48 3.78
N TYR A 95 -7.76 3.12 3.24
CA TYR A 95 -7.68 3.47 1.83
C TYR A 95 -6.36 3.00 1.23
N ALA A 96 -6.40 2.49 0.00
CA ALA A 96 -5.21 2.09 -0.72
C ALA A 96 -4.34 3.32 -1.00
N THR A 97 -3.07 3.26 -0.64
CA THR A 97 -2.06 4.30 -0.92
C THR A 97 -0.92 3.79 -1.78
N ALA A 98 -0.83 2.47 -1.95
CA ALA A 98 -0.01 1.83 -2.97
C ALA A 98 -0.65 0.51 -3.43
N LEU A 99 -0.36 0.14 -4.67
CA LEU A 99 -0.71 -1.10 -5.33
C LEU A 99 0.57 -1.82 -5.75
N SER A 100 0.58 -3.14 -5.60
CA SER A 100 1.70 -4.00 -5.94
C SER A 100 1.18 -5.38 -6.34
N TYR A 101 2.09 -6.35 -6.43
CA TYR A 101 1.74 -7.76 -6.58
C TYR A 101 2.55 -8.59 -5.58
N SER A 102 2.01 -9.75 -5.22
CA SER A 102 2.70 -10.73 -4.40
C SER A 102 2.24 -12.13 -4.76
N TYR A 103 3.18 -13.07 -4.86
CA TYR A 103 2.85 -14.49 -5.04
C TYR A 103 1.98 -15.03 -3.90
N ASN A 104 2.10 -14.48 -2.69
CA ASN A 104 1.22 -14.86 -1.59
C ASN A 104 -0.24 -14.48 -1.88
N CYS A 105 -0.46 -13.39 -2.62
CA CYS A 105 -1.80 -12.93 -2.95
C CYS A 105 -2.39 -13.58 -4.19
N GLU A 106 -1.68 -14.51 -4.81
CA GLU A 106 -2.15 -15.23 -5.99
C GLU A 106 -3.30 -16.18 -5.62
N ILE A 107 -4.51 -15.91 -6.09
CA ILE A 107 -5.70 -16.74 -5.80
C ILE A 107 -5.76 -18.00 -6.69
N SER A 108 -5.18 -17.92 -7.89
CA SER A 108 -5.23 -18.96 -8.93
C SER A 108 -3.88 -19.64 -9.15
N LYS A 109 -3.88 -20.94 -9.47
CA LYS A 109 -2.67 -21.73 -9.75
C LYS A 109 -2.20 -21.67 -11.20
N THR A 110 -2.91 -20.95 -12.06
CA THR A 110 -2.63 -20.92 -13.49
C THR A 110 -1.42 -20.05 -13.82
N PRO A 111 -0.52 -20.48 -14.72
CA PRO A 111 0.57 -19.63 -15.18
C PRO A 111 0.00 -18.36 -15.79
N ASN A 112 0.45 -17.20 -15.30
CA ASN A 112 0.00 -15.82 -15.59
C ASN A 112 -0.92 -15.14 -14.56
N GLY A 113 -1.17 -15.74 -13.39
CA GLY A 113 -1.45 -15.08 -12.10
C GLY A 113 -2.05 -13.66 -12.15
N VAL A 114 -3.20 -13.49 -12.80
CA VAL A 114 -3.87 -12.18 -12.96
C VAL A 114 -4.52 -11.73 -11.63
N LEU A 115 -4.61 -12.64 -10.66
CA LEU A 115 -5.25 -12.45 -9.37
C LEU A 115 -4.22 -12.46 -8.23
N ASN A 116 -3.07 -11.82 -8.40
CA ASN A 116 -2.02 -11.72 -7.39
C ASN A 116 -1.80 -10.28 -6.88
N ASN A 117 -2.79 -9.42 -7.11
CA ASN A 117 -2.73 -8.02 -6.74
C ASN A 117 -2.70 -7.85 -5.21
N GLN A 118 -1.85 -6.93 -4.79
CA GLN A 118 -1.64 -6.56 -3.41
C GLN A 118 -1.83 -5.05 -3.26
N GLN A 119 -2.25 -4.61 -2.08
CA GLN A 119 -2.40 -3.20 -1.76
C GLN A 119 -1.79 -2.89 -0.40
N THR A 120 -1.23 -1.69 -0.28
CA THR A 120 -0.95 -1.07 1.01
C THR A 120 -2.13 -0.17 1.36
N LEU A 121 -2.77 -0.47 2.48
CA LEU A 121 -3.85 0.31 3.05
C LEU A 121 -3.30 1.22 4.15
N THR A 122 -3.76 2.47 4.19
CA THR A 122 -3.48 3.41 5.28
C THR A 122 -4.76 3.63 6.10
N ASN A 123 -4.64 3.54 7.43
CA ASN A 123 -5.74 3.88 8.34
C ASN A 123 -5.86 5.42 8.44
N LEU A 124 -6.94 5.97 7.90
CA LEU A 124 -7.21 7.40 7.92
C LEU A 124 -7.99 7.87 9.16
N ASN A 125 -8.46 6.94 9.99
CA ASN A 125 -9.26 7.25 11.17
C ASN A 125 -8.42 7.98 12.21
N GLY A 126 -8.95 9.07 12.77
CA GLY A 126 -8.29 9.83 13.84
C GLY A 126 -7.07 10.63 13.39
N LEU A 127 -6.86 10.81 12.08
CA LEU A 127 -5.82 11.73 11.58
C LEU A 127 -6.23 13.20 11.85
N PRO A 128 -5.27 14.07 12.21
CA PRO A 128 -5.55 15.46 12.52
C PRO A 128 -5.96 16.26 11.28
N SER A 129 -6.79 17.28 11.48
CA SER A 129 -7.17 18.25 10.45
C SER A 129 -5.94 18.91 9.82
N GLY A 130 -6.05 19.22 8.52
CA GLY A 130 -4.96 19.78 7.73
C GLY A 130 -4.00 18.75 7.13
N ARG A 131 -4.02 17.47 7.57
CA ARG A 131 -3.20 16.41 7.00
C ARG A 131 -3.55 16.17 5.53
N THR A 132 -2.54 16.04 4.68
CA THR A 132 -2.69 15.73 3.24
C THR A 132 -2.07 14.38 2.92
N LEU A 133 -2.73 13.58 2.09
CA LEU A 133 -2.32 12.23 1.66
C LEU A 133 -2.75 11.98 0.21
N VAL A 134 -2.11 11.04 -0.46
CA VAL A 134 -2.53 10.55 -1.78
C VAL A 134 -3.13 9.15 -1.60
N ILE A 135 -4.33 8.92 -2.13
CA ILE A 135 -4.97 7.61 -2.16
C ILE A 135 -5.15 7.16 -3.62
N CYS A 136 -5.03 5.85 -3.84
CA CYS A 136 -5.17 5.25 -5.16
C CYS A 136 -6.61 5.22 -5.63
N GLY A 137 -6.78 5.34 -6.95
CA GLY A 137 -8.07 5.45 -7.61
C GLY A 137 -8.56 6.90 -7.69
N VAL A 138 -9.26 7.22 -8.77
CA VAL A 138 -10.01 8.47 -8.91
C VAL A 138 -11.36 8.28 -8.24
N GLN A 139 -11.44 8.63 -6.96
CA GLN A 139 -12.62 8.41 -6.11
C GLN A 139 -12.95 9.64 -5.27
N SER A 140 -14.19 9.70 -4.76
CA SER A 140 -14.60 10.72 -3.81
C SER A 140 -13.78 10.64 -2.53
N ALA A 141 -13.50 11.80 -1.91
CA ALA A 141 -12.86 11.83 -0.61
C ALA A 141 -13.71 11.12 0.46
N PRO A 142 -13.07 10.47 1.46
CA PRO A 142 -13.76 9.92 2.61
C PRO A 142 -14.57 10.99 3.39
N PRO A 143 -15.55 10.59 4.22
CA PRO A 143 -16.18 11.51 5.17
C PRO A 143 -15.15 12.25 6.03
N GLY A 144 -15.29 13.58 6.13
CA GLY A 144 -14.36 14.44 6.85
C GLY A 144 -13.06 14.74 6.10
N TRP A 145 -12.94 14.36 4.83
CA TRP A 145 -11.84 14.73 3.94
C TRP A 145 -12.38 15.49 2.73
N THR A 146 -11.49 16.24 2.06
CA THR A 146 -11.78 16.87 0.77
C THR A 146 -10.74 16.48 -0.26
N VAL A 147 -11.15 16.35 -1.53
CA VAL A 147 -10.20 16.22 -2.64
C VAL A 147 -9.58 17.58 -2.90
N VAL A 148 -8.25 17.63 -2.90
CA VAL A 148 -7.47 18.84 -3.21
C VAL A 148 -7.08 18.85 -4.69
N ALA A 149 -6.72 17.69 -5.23
CA ALA A 149 -6.31 17.54 -6.62
C ALA A 149 -6.46 16.09 -7.09
N VAL A 150 -6.68 15.92 -8.38
CA VAL A 150 -6.40 14.65 -9.08
C VAL A 150 -4.91 14.62 -9.39
N VAL A 151 -4.25 13.49 -9.13
CA VAL A 151 -2.79 13.35 -9.26
C VAL A 151 -2.43 12.04 -9.95
N GLN A 152 -1.22 12.01 -10.49
CA GLN A 152 -0.60 10.81 -11.04
C GLN A 152 0.48 10.31 -10.07
N THR A 153 0.47 9.01 -9.78
CA THR A 153 1.52 8.39 -8.94
C THR A 153 1.83 6.97 -9.39
N TYR A 154 3.12 6.63 -9.43
CA TYR A 154 3.57 5.28 -9.75
C TYR A 154 3.13 4.25 -8.70
N LEU A 155 2.87 4.70 -7.46
CA LEU A 155 2.40 3.83 -6.38
C LEU A 155 1.01 3.26 -6.66
N CYS A 156 0.19 3.93 -7.47
CA CYS A 156 -1.19 3.52 -7.73
C CYS A 156 -1.38 2.89 -9.11
N VAL A 157 -0.29 2.42 -9.73
CA VAL A 157 -0.35 1.68 -10.98
C VAL A 157 -0.53 0.20 -10.65
N TYR A 158 -1.56 -0.44 -11.21
CA TYR A 158 -1.66 -1.89 -11.15
C TYR A 158 -0.46 -2.50 -11.85
N ALA A 159 0.29 -3.36 -11.16
CA ALA A 159 1.55 -3.91 -11.64
C ALA A 159 1.45 -4.63 -13.00
N ARG A 160 0.26 -5.12 -13.38
CA ARG A 160 0.00 -5.75 -14.69
C ARG A 160 -0.94 -4.94 -15.62
N GLY A 161 -1.47 -3.81 -15.15
CA GLY A 161 -2.47 -3.00 -15.87
C GLY A 161 -1.88 -1.87 -16.72
N GLY A 162 -0.62 -1.50 -16.50
CA GLY A 162 0.16 -0.60 -17.36
C GLY A 162 -0.34 0.86 -17.50
N GLY A 163 -1.52 1.20 -16.98
CA GLY A 163 -2.07 2.55 -17.07
C GLY A 163 -1.42 3.50 -16.06
N VAL A 164 -0.72 4.51 -16.57
CA VAL A 164 -0.13 5.62 -15.80
C VAL A 164 -0.93 6.94 -15.94
N GLY A 165 -2.23 6.88 -16.23
CA GLY A 165 -3.08 8.09 -16.25
C GLY A 165 -3.34 8.68 -14.85
N ASP A 166 -4.26 9.64 -14.76
CA ASP A 166 -4.82 10.11 -13.47
C ASP A 166 -5.37 8.90 -12.70
N ASN A 167 -4.61 8.47 -11.70
CA ASN A 167 -4.82 7.17 -11.03
C ASN A 167 -4.89 7.31 -9.51
N ALA A 168 -4.90 8.55 -9.01
CA ALA A 168 -4.98 8.84 -7.59
C ALA A 168 -5.59 10.22 -7.33
N VAL A 169 -5.98 10.45 -6.08
CA VAL A 169 -6.42 11.76 -5.60
C VAL A 169 -5.62 12.17 -4.37
N SER A 170 -5.19 13.42 -4.35
CA SER A 170 -4.67 14.07 -3.14
C SER A 170 -5.85 14.55 -2.31
N ILE A 171 -5.93 14.10 -1.07
CA ILE A 171 -7.00 14.44 -0.12
C ILE A 171 -6.43 15.18 1.07
N ARG A 172 -7.23 16.08 1.67
CA ARG A 172 -6.91 16.81 2.89
C ARG A 172 -7.98 16.60 3.95
N LYS A 173 -7.57 16.30 5.18
CA LYS A 173 -8.47 16.17 6.32
C LYS A 173 -9.04 17.54 6.69
N LEU A 174 -10.36 17.64 6.75
CA LEU A 174 -11.09 18.81 7.24
C LEU A 174 -10.96 18.93 8.76
#